data_AF-A0A4V2Z987-F1
#
_entry.id   AF-A0A4V2Z987-F1
#
_cell.length_a   1.000
_cell.length_b   1.000
_cell.length_c   1.000
_cell.angle_alpha   90.00
_cell.angle_beta   90.00
_cell.angle_gamma   90.00
#
_symmetry.space_group_name_H-M   'P 1'
#
loop_
_entity.id
_entity.type
_entity.pdbx_description
1 polymer ?
#
loop_
_entity_poly.entity_id
_entity_poly.type
_entity_poly.pdbx_seq_one_letter_code
_entity_poly.pdbx_strand_id
1 'polypeptide(L)'
;MHGDLARSLALFRAFRSEQSAPEAFYTTLAEDTAALLGHYTRLDGKTVLDVGGGPGYFAAAFRRAGARCACVDVDAGELTGTGASGGVLGSALDLPFADGSVDVCFSSNVLEHVPRPWRMAAEMARVTRPGGLLFLAYTNWLSPWGGHETSPWHYLGGERAARRWEAGHGRPPKNHYGRTLHPVSVAGGLRWARSREDLQVVDALPRYLPWWCRPVLQVPIVREFATWNLALVLRKRP
;
A
#
# COMPACT_ATOMS: atom_id res chain seq x y z
N MET A 1 -1.64 2.83 -25.30
CA MET A 1 -0.93 4.07 -24.87
C MET A 1 -1.86 5.09 -24.21
N HIS A 2 -3.01 5.46 -24.80
CA HIS A 2 -3.92 6.47 -24.22
C HIS A 2 -4.55 6.10 -22.85
N GLY A 3 -4.78 4.81 -22.58
CA GLY A 3 -5.42 4.36 -21.33
C GLY A 3 -4.60 4.60 -20.06
N ASP A 4 -3.27 4.69 -20.17
CA ASP A 4 -2.39 4.77 -18.99
C ASP A 4 -2.17 6.20 -18.47
N LEU A 5 -2.09 7.18 -19.37
CA LEU A 5 -2.16 8.59 -18.97
C LEU A 5 -3.55 8.94 -18.44
N ALA A 6 -4.61 8.44 -19.10
CA ALA A 6 -5.98 8.63 -18.63
C ALA A 6 -6.19 8.03 -17.22
N ARG A 7 -5.66 6.83 -16.97
CA ARG A 7 -5.61 6.20 -15.63
C ARG A 7 -4.89 7.10 -14.62
N SER A 8 -3.69 7.57 -14.94
CA SER A 8 -2.90 8.42 -14.04
C SER A 8 -3.62 9.74 -13.72
N LEU A 9 -4.26 10.36 -14.72
CA LEU A 9 -5.09 11.56 -14.53
C LEU A 9 -6.33 11.28 -13.68
N ALA A 10 -6.99 10.13 -13.86
CA ALA A 10 -8.14 9.74 -13.06
C ALA A 10 -7.76 9.54 -11.59
N LEU A 11 -6.66 8.82 -11.32
CA LEU A 11 -6.13 8.62 -9.97
C LEU A 11 -5.71 9.94 -9.31
N PHE A 12 -5.05 10.83 -10.06
CA PHE A 12 -4.69 12.15 -9.55
C PHE A 12 -5.91 13.01 -9.22
N ARG A 13 -6.95 12.98 -10.06
CA ARG A 13 -8.23 13.68 -9.78
C ARG A 13 -8.92 13.11 -8.54
N ALA A 14 -8.97 11.79 -8.42
CA ALA A 14 -9.57 11.12 -7.26
C ALA A 14 -8.81 11.46 -5.97
N PHE A 15 -7.47 11.51 -6.01
CA PHE A 15 -6.67 11.92 -4.87
C PHE A 15 -6.95 13.35 -4.42
N ARG A 16 -7.16 14.30 -5.35
CA ARG A 16 -7.52 15.68 -4.99
C ARG A 16 -8.83 15.77 -4.20
N SER A 17 -9.69 14.75 -4.29
CA SER A 17 -10.91 14.62 -3.51
C SER A 17 -10.80 13.73 -2.27
N GLU A 18 -9.62 13.17 -1.95
CA GLU A 18 -9.44 12.23 -0.84
C GLU A 18 -9.98 12.79 0.50
N GLN A 19 -9.71 14.06 0.80
CA GLN A 19 -10.18 14.68 2.04
C GLN A 19 -11.68 15.02 2.03
N SER A 20 -12.27 15.32 0.86
CA SER A 20 -13.67 15.73 0.73
C SER A 20 -14.63 14.56 0.47
N ALA A 21 -14.14 13.47 -0.09
CA ALA A 21 -14.90 12.29 -0.49
C ALA A 21 -14.02 11.01 -0.44
N PRO A 22 -13.58 10.58 0.76
CA PRO A 22 -12.65 9.46 0.92
C PRO A 22 -13.18 8.16 0.30
N GLU A 23 -14.48 7.88 0.45
CA GLU A 23 -15.09 6.64 -0.07
C GLU A 23 -14.96 6.51 -1.60
N ALA A 24 -15.17 7.61 -2.33
CA ALA A 24 -15.08 7.64 -3.78
C ALA A 24 -13.64 7.43 -4.25
N PHE A 25 -12.67 8.05 -3.55
CA PHE A 25 -11.25 7.84 -3.79
C PHE A 25 -10.84 6.39 -3.59
N TYR A 26 -11.13 5.81 -2.41
CA TYR A 26 -10.75 4.43 -2.11
C TYR A 26 -11.44 3.41 -3.00
N THR A 27 -12.69 3.65 -3.40
CA THR A 27 -13.40 2.78 -4.36
C THR A 27 -12.71 2.78 -5.73
N THR A 28 -12.39 3.97 -6.25
CA THR A 28 -11.69 4.10 -7.54
C THR A 28 -10.30 3.47 -7.48
N LEU A 29 -9.57 3.70 -6.39
CA LEU A 29 -8.25 3.12 -6.18
C LEU A 29 -8.30 1.59 -6.06
N ALA A 30 -9.33 1.06 -5.40
CA ALA A 30 -9.56 -0.38 -5.25
C ALA A 30 -9.84 -1.05 -6.60
N GLU A 31 -10.68 -0.45 -7.45
CA GLU A 31 -10.97 -0.94 -8.79
C GLU A 31 -9.74 -0.94 -9.69
N ASP A 32 -9.01 0.17 -9.70
CA ASP A 32 -7.75 0.30 -10.43
C ASP A 32 -6.74 -0.78 -10.00
N THR A 33 -6.65 -1.01 -8.70
CA THR A 33 -5.71 -1.98 -8.12
C THR A 33 -6.11 -3.42 -8.44
N ALA A 34 -7.40 -3.74 -8.44
CA ALA A 34 -7.89 -5.06 -8.89
C ALA A 34 -7.60 -5.31 -10.37
N ALA A 35 -7.78 -4.29 -11.24
CA ALA A 35 -7.43 -4.37 -12.64
C ALA A 35 -5.91 -4.56 -12.84
N LEU A 36 -5.10 -3.78 -12.10
CA LEU A 36 -3.65 -3.90 -12.12
C LEU A 36 -3.18 -5.30 -11.72
N LEU A 37 -3.70 -5.85 -10.62
CA LEU A 37 -3.39 -7.21 -10.17
C LEU A 37 -3.79 -8.27 -11.20
N GLY A 38 -4.89 -8.03 -11.93
CA GLY A 38 -5.34 -8.87 -13.04
C GLY A 38 -4.31 -9.08 -14.15
N HIS A 39 -3.36 -8.16 -14.33
CA HIS A 39 -2.25 -8.31 -15.27
C HIS A 39 -1.18 -9.32 -14.82
N TYR A 40 -1.10 -9.63 -13.53
CA TYR A 40 -0.09 -10.54 -12.96
C TYR A 40 -0.67 -11.89 -12.54
N THR A 41 -1.97 -11.95 -12.23
CA THR A 41 -2.68 -13.19 -11.90
C THR A 41 -4.20 -13.04 -12.07
N ARG A 42 -4.88 -14.12 -12.49
CA ARG A 42 -6.35 -14.18 -12.47
C ARG A 42 -6.82 -14.22 -11.01
N LEU A 43 -7.66 -13.26 -10.61
CA LEU A 43 -8.21 -13.15 -9.25
C LEU A 43 -9.38 -14.10 -9.00
N ASP A 44 -10.15 -14.45 -10.04
CA ASP A 44 -11.30 -15.34 -9.91
C ASP A 44 -10.90 -16.71 -9.32
N GLY A 45 -11.62 -17.12 -8.27
CA GLY A 45 -11.37 -18.33 -7.48
C GLY A 45 -10.19 -18.24 -6.50
N LYS A 46 -9.36 -17.18 -6.55
CA LYS A 46 -8.19 -17.05 -5.68
C LYS A 46 -8.55 -16.66 -4.25
N THR A 47 -7.77 -17.17 -3.29
CA THR A 47 -7.77 -16.66 -1.92
C THR A 47 -6.89 -15.41 -1.83
N VAL A 48 -7.49 -14.27 -1.48
CA VAL A 48 -6.78 -12.99 -1.32
C VAL A 48 -6.83 -12.56 0.14
N LEU A 49 -5.69 -12.15 0.69
CA LEU A 49 -5.61 -11.49 2.00
C LEU A 49 -5.26 -10.02 1.82
N ASP A 50 -6.13 -9.15 2.31
CA ASP A 50 -5.95 -7.70 2.35
C ASP A 50 -5.45 -7.29 3.75
N VAL A 51 -4.16 -6.95 3.84
CA VAL A 51 -3.46 -6.62 5.09
C VAL A 51 -3.52 -5.12 5.35
N GLY A 52 -4.14 -4.75 6.47
CA GLY A 52 -4.59 -3.39 6.79
C GLY A 52 -5.74 -2.96 5.88
N GLY A 53 -6.71 -3.87 5.70
CA GLY A 53 -7.81 -3.71 4.73
C GLY A 53 -8.82 -2.62 5.08
N GLY A 54 -8.74 -2.06 6.29
CA GLY A 54 -9.62 -1.00 6.75
C GLY A 54 -11.12 -1.37 6.60
N PRO A 55 -11.95 -0.45 6.08
CA PRO A 55 -13.38 -0.71 5.79
C PRO A 55 -13.62 -1.66 4.61
N GLY A 56 -12.56 -2.16 3.96
CA GLY A 56 -12.60 -3.24 2.98
C GLY A 56 -12.97 -2.84 1.56
N TYR A 57 -12.61 -1.63 1.12
CA TYR A 57 -12.79 -1.19 -0.27
C TYR A 57 -12.06 -2.11 -1.27
N PHE A 58 -10.80 -2.47 -0.97
CA PHE A 58 -10.01 -3.39 -1.81
C PHE A 58 -10.59 -4.80 -1.79
N ALA A 59 -10.95 -5.32 -0.61
CA ALA A 59 -11.63 -6.61 -0.49
C ALA A 59 -12.94 -6.67 -1.29
N ALA A 60 -13.75 -5.61 -1.28
CA ALA A 60 -14.96 -5.52 -2.09
C ALA A 60 -14.64 -5.57 -3.60
N ALA A 61 -13.61 -4.85 -4.06
CA ALA A 61 -13.17 -4.90 -5.46
C ALA A 61 -12.64 -6.29 -5.86
N PHE A 62 -11.85 -6.95 -5.01
CA PHE A 62 -11.36 -8.31 -5.28
C PHE A 62 -12.49 -9.34 -5.32
N ARG A 63 -13.48 -9.23 -4.43
CA ARG A 63 -14.67 -10.10 -4.46
C ARG A 63 -15.49 -9.91 -5.74
N ARG A 64 -15.65 -8.68 -6.22
CA ARG A 64 -16.28 -8.41 -7.53
C ARG A 64 -15.50 -9.02 -8.70
N ALA A 65 -14.17 -9.13 -8.57
CA ALA A 65 -13.31 -9.82 -9.53
C ALA A 65 -13.32 -11.37 -9.38
N GLY A 66 -14.17 -11.93 -8.50
CA GLY A 66 -14.34 -13.37 -8.29
C GLY A 66 -13.43 -13.98 -7.21
N ALA A 67 -12.64 -13.17 -6.49
CA ALA A 67 -11.77 -13.68 -5.43
C ALA A 67 -12.52 -13.97 -4.14
N ARG A 68 -12.00 -14.91 -3.34
CA ARG A 68 -12.33 -15.08 -1.93
C ARG A 68 -11.39 -14.19 -1.12
N CYS A 69 -11.86 -13.01 -0.74
CA CYS A 69 -11.05 -12.03 -0.02
C CYS A 69 -11.39 -11.97 1.48
N ALA A 70 -10.37 -11.93 2.32
CA ALA A 70 -10.45 -11.60 3.74
C ALA A 70 -9.61 -10.34 4.05
N CYS A 71 -10.04 -9.55 5.03
CA CYS A 71 -9.27 -8.42 5.56
C CYS A 71 -8.65 -8.80 6.90
N VAL A 72 -7.47 -8.24 7.19
CA VAL A 72 -6.91 -8.23 8.55
C VAL A 72 -6.52 -6.81 8.91
N ASP A 73 -6.94 -6.36 10.09
CA ASP A 73 -6.60 -5.03 10.60
C ASP A 73 -6.36 -5.08 12.11
N VAL A 74 -5.55 -4.16 12.63
CA VAL A 74 -5.26 -4.05 14.07
C VAL A 74 -6.35 -3.27 14.80
N ASP A 75 -7.11 -2.43 14.07
CA ASP A 75 -8.20 -1.65 14.61
C ASP A 75 -9.55 -2.30 14.28
N ALA A 76 -10.27 -2.74 15.32
CA ALA A 76 -11.61 -3.31 15.18
C ALA A 76 -12.62 -2.31 14.59
N GLY A 77 -12.43 -1.01 14.81
CA GLY A 77 -13.30 0.04 14.30
C GLY A 77 -13.22 0.16 12.77
N GLU A 78 -12.05 -0.12 12.20
CA GLU A 78 -11.84 -0.12 10.76
C GLU A 78 -12.54 -1.31 10.07
N LEU A 79 -12.70 -2.44 10.76
CA LEU A 79 -13.36 -3.64 10.23
C LEU A 79 -14.90 -3.58 10.23
N THR A 80 -15.49 -2.43 10.54
CA THR A 80 -16.96 -2.25 10.59
C THR A 80 -17.59 -2.00 9.22
N GLY A 81 -16.78 -1.71 8.19
CA GLY A 81 -17.25 -1.50 6.82
C GLY A 81 -17.85 -2.77 6.20
N THR A 82 -18.85 -2.62 5.33
CA THR A 82 -19.48 -3.76 4.63
C THR A 82 -18.48 -4.54 3.77
N GLY A 83 -17.46 -3.85 3.24
CA GLY A 83 -16.34 -4.47 2.53
C GLY A 83 -15.43 -5.31 3.42
N ALA A 84 -15.39 -5.03 4.73
CA ALA A 84 -14.62 -5.76 5.71
C ALA A 84 -15.40 -6.91 6.38
N SER A 85 -16.61 -7.23 5.92
CA SER A 85 -17.39 -8.35 6.45
C SER A 85 -16.56 -9.65 6.47
N GLY A 86 -16.52 -10.30 7.64
CA GLY A 86 -15.67 -11.46 7.91
C GLY A 86 -14.19 -11.12 8.14
N GLY A 87 -13.85 -9.86 8.42
CA GLY A 87 -12.51 -9.40 8.73
C GLY A 87 -11.96 -9.99 10.02
N VAL A 88 -10.64 -10.13 10.07
CA VAL A 88 -9.90 -10.71 11.19
C VAL A 88 -9.18 -9.59 11.94
N LEU A 89 -9.41 -9.47 13.25
CA LEU A 89 -8.62 -8.59 14.09
C LEU A 89 -7.23 -9.20 14.29
N GLY A 90 -6.17 -8.51 13.87
CA GLY A 90 -4.81 -9.04 13.94
C GLY A 90 -3.73 -8.05 13.54
N SER A 91 -2.50 -8.30 13.98
CA SER A 91 -1.36 -7.44 13.64
C SER A 91 -0.76 -7.83 12.29
N ALA A 92 -0.46 -6.84 11.45
CA ALA A 92 0.33 -7.06 10.24
C ALA A 92 1.78 -7.54 10.52
N LEU A 93 2.25 -7.42 11.77
CA LEU A 93 3.58 -7.88 12.20
C LEU A 93 3.61 -9.34 12.69
N ASP A 94 2.45 -9.95 12.83
CA ASP A 94 2.25 -11.34 13.26
C ASP A 94 0.87 -11.81 12.75
N LEU A 95 0.84 -12.19 11.47
CA LEU A 95 -0.40 -12.44 10.75
C LEU A 95 -1.05 -13.74 11.27
N PRO A 96 -2.33 -13.72 11.69
CA PRO A 96 -3.03 -14.88 12.26
C PRO A 96 -3.48 -15.90 11.19
N PHE A 97 -2.60 -16.17 10.23
CA PHE A 97 -2.83 -17.09 9.11
C PHE A 97 -1.65 -18.06 8.99
N ALA A 98 -1.95 -19.29 8.56
CA ALA A 98 -0.94 -20.31 8.34
C ALA A 98 0.01 -19.94 7.19
N ASP A 99 1.22 -20.49 7.24
CA ASP A 99 2.20 -20.39 6.17
C ASP A 99 1.61 -20.90 4.85
N GLY A 100 1.86 -20.17 3.76
CA GLY A 100 1.44 -20.58 2.42
C GLY A 100 -0.07 -20.77 2.23
N SER A 101 -0.90 -20.11 3.02
CA SER A 101 -2.36 -20.27 3.01
C SER A 101 -3.10 -19.42 1.98
N VAL A 102 -2.46 -18.40 1.38
CA VAL A 102 -3.12 -17.47 0.45
C VAL A 102 -2.45 -17.41 -0.92
N ASP A 103 -3.25 -17.15 -1.96
CA ASP A 103 -2.78 -17.07 -3.34
C ASP A 103 -2.20 -15.70 -3.66
N VAL A 104 -2.81 -14.66 -3.09
CA VAL A 104 -2.39 -13.27 -3.20
C VAL A 104 -2.42 -12.64 -1.81
N CYS A 105 -1.28 -12.11 -1.36
CA CYS A 105 -1.23 -11.26 -0.17
C CYS A 105 -1.03 -9.81 -0.61
N PHE A 106 -2.00 -8.96 -0.27
CA PHE A 106 -2.11 -7.59 -0.73
C PHE A 106 -2.02 -6.64 0.45
N SER A 107 -1.35 -5.50 0.26
CA SER A 107 -1.43 -4.36 1.18
C SER A 107 -1.22 -3.05 0.43
N SER A 108 -1.95 -2.02 0.85
CA SER A 108 -1.92 -0.69 0.24
C SER A 108 -1.96 0.40 1.31
N ASN A 109 -0.89 1.18 1.40
CA ASN A 109 -0.73 2.33 2.29
C ASN A 109 -0.82 1.97 3.79
N VAL A 110 -0.20 0.84 4.17
CA VAL A 110 -0.13 0.36 5.55
C VAL A 110 1.32 0.24 6.02
N LEU A 111 2.25 -0.02 5.10
CA LEU A 111 3.66 -0.26 5.40
C LEU A 111 4.31 0.96 6.09
N GLU A 112 3.92 2.17 5.69
CA GLU A 112 4.36 3.43 6.27
C GLU A 112 3.79 3.67 7.68
N HIS A 113 2.75 2.94 8.09
CA HIS A 113 2.12 3.06 9.39
C HIS A 113 2.58 2.01 10.40
N VAL A 114 3.43 1.06 9.98
CA VAL A 114 3.99 0.04 10.88
C VAL A 114 5.42 0.37 11.31
N PRO A 115 5.79 0.15 12.58
CA PRO A 115 7.14 0.47 13.08
C PRO A 115 8.22 -0.44 12.52
N ARG A 116 7.84 -1.61 11.99
CA ARG A 116 8.75 -2.62 11.43
C ARG A 116 8.26 -3.04 10.04
N PRO A 117 8.37 -2.16 9.03
CA PRO A 117 7.80 -2.39 7.69
C PRO A 117 8.28 -3.70 7.06
N TRP A 118 9.57 -3.99 7.16
CA TRP A 118 10.15 -5.20 6.57
C TRP A 118 9.76 -6.49 7.30
N ARG A 119 9.33 -6.40 8.58
CA ARG A 119 8.74 -7.53 9.29
C ARG A 119 7.31 -7.79 8.79
N MET A 120 6.52 -6.74 8.60
CA MET A 120 5.19 -6.88 7.96
C MET A 120 5.31 -7.51 6.57
N ALA A 121 6.22 -7.00 5.74
CA ALA A 121 6.43 -7.54 4.39
C ALA A 121 6.91 -9.01 4.41
N ALA A 122 7.69 -9.40 5.43
CA ALA A 122 8.08 -10.79 5.63
C ALA A 122 6.91 -11.69 6.07
N GLU A 123 6.01 -11.20 6.92
CA GLU A 123 4.78 -11.91 7.29
C GLU A 123 3.85 -12.11 6.08
N MET A 124 3.70 -11.08 5.24
CA MET A 124 2.99 -11.21 3.97
C MET A 124 3.61 -12.30 3.07
N ALA A 125 4.95 -12.38 3.03
CA ALA A 125 5.65 -13.44 2.30
C ALA A 125 5.43 -14.82 2.91
N ARG A 126 5.43 -14.94 4.24
CA ARG A 126 5.19 -16.21 4.96
C ARG A 126 3.83 -16.80 4.59
N VAL A 127 2.76 -16.01 4.71
CA VAL A 127 1.38 -16.49 4.47
C VAL A 127 1.08 -16.72 2.98
N THR A 128 1.83 -16.09 2.07
CA THR A 128 1.68 -16.34 0.63
C THR A 128 2.18 -17.74 0.27
N ARG A 129 1.43 -18.50 -0.53
CA ARG A 129 1.85 -19.82 -1.00
C ARG A 129 3.00 -19.75 -2.01
N PRO A 130 3.81 -20.81 -2.17
CA PRO A 130 4.77 -20.90 -3.28
C PRO A 130 4.08 -20.68 -4.63
N GLY A 131 4.68 -19.86 -5.50
CA GLY A 131 4.09 -19.40 -6.77
C GLY A 131 3.02 -18.31 -6.65
N GLY A 132 2.57 -18.01 -5.43
CA GLY A 132 1.62 -16.94 -5.10
C GLY A 132 2.21 -15.54 -5.26
N LEU A 133 1.32 -14.54 -5.27
CA LEU A 133 1.68 -13.14 -5.50
C LEU A 133 1.66 -12.35 -4.19
N LEU A 134 2.65 -11.48 -3.99
CA LEU A 134 2.59 -10.42 -2.99
C LEU A 134 2.49 -9.08 -3.71
N PHE A 135 1.60 -8.23 -3.23
CA PHE A 135 1.49 -6.85 -3.69
C PHE A 135 1.61 -5.92 -2.49
N LEU A 136 2.58 -5.02 -2.55
CA LEU A 136 2.86 -4.07 -1.47
C LEU A 136 2.96 -2.67 -2.04
N ALA A 137 1.97 -1.82 -1.75
CA ALA A 137 1.99 -0.41 -2.09
C ALA A 137 2.09 0.46 -0.85
N TYR A 138 2.93 1.48 -0.86
CA TYR A 138 3.13 2.37 0.28
C TYR A 138 3.60 3.77 -0.12
N THR A 139 3.24 4.75 0.69
CA THR A 139 3.66 6.14 0.53
C THR A 139 5.11 6.28 0.96
N ASN A 140 5.92 6.80 0.04
CA ASN A 140 7.33 7.06 0.30
C ASN A 140 7.51 8.35 1.08
N TRP A 141 8.24 8.27 2.20
CA TRP A 141 8.52 9.39 3.10
C TRP A 141 9.22 10.57 2.41
N LEU A 142 10.14 10.27 1.50
CA LEU A 142 10.92 11.29 0.80
C LEU A 142 10.17 11.93 -0.37
N SER A 143 8.93 11.51 -0.62
CA SER A 143 8.09 12.16 -1.61
C SER A 143 7.46 13.45 -1.06
N PRO A 144 6.99 14.37 -1.93
CA PRO A 144 6.30 15.59 -1.50
C PRO A 144 5.07 15.37 -0.63
N TRP A 145 4.55 14.13 -0.58
CA TRP A 145 3.36 13.74 0.16
C TRP A 145 3.66 12.79 1.33
N GLY A 146 4.93 12.47 1.58
CA GLY A 146 5.35 11.48 2.58
C GLY A 146 5.01 11.86 4.03
N GLY A 147 4.83 13.15 4.32
CA GLY A 147 4.38 13.64 5.62
C GLY A 147 2.87 13.62 5.83
N HIS A 148 2.09 13.14 4.85
CA HIS A 148 0.62 13.25 4.81
C HIS A 148 0.18 14.69 5.08
N GLU A 149 -0.59 14.93 6.14
CA GLU A 149 -1.08 16.25 6.58
C GLU A 149 0.05 17.24 6.90
N THR A 150 1.20 16.73 7.33
CA THR A 150 2.36 17.57 7.67
C THR A 150 3.23 17.91 6.47
N SER A 151 2.87 17.44 5.27
CA SER A 151 3.59 17.76 4.04
C SER A 151 3.50 19.26 3.71
N PRO A 152 4.53 19.86 3.11
CA PRO A 152 5.85 19.30 2.81
C PRO A 152 6.86 19.45 3.98
N TRP A 153 6.41 19.88 5.16
CA TRP A 153 7.28 20.25 6.28
C TRP A 153 8.03 19.07 6.90
N HIS A 154 7.62 17.83 6.59
CA HIS A 154 8.29 16.60 7.01
C HIS A 154 9.75 16.51 6.53
N TYR A 155 10.10 17.20 5.42
CA TYR A 155 11.49 17.34 4.98
C TYR A 155 12.39 18.06 5.98
N LEU A 156 11.83 18.90 6.84
CA LEU A 156 12.56 19.62 7.90
C LEU A 156 12.55 18.86 9.24
N GLY A 157 12.11 17.60 9.23
CA GLY A 157 12.00 16.72 10.39
C GLY A 157 10.54 16.48 10.81
N GLY A 158 10.17 15.21 11.00
CA GLY A 158 8.78 14.81 11.27
C GLY A 158 8.19 15.40 12.56
N GLU A 159 8.95 15.46 13.66
CA GLU A 159 8.49 16.12 14.89
C GLU A 159 8.28 17.62 14.72
N ARG A 160 9.18 18.29 13.97
CA ARG A 160 9.07 19.72 13.70
C ARG A 160 7.83 20.01 12.86
N ALA A 161 7.56 19.15 11.88
CA ALA A 161 6.38 19.23 11.03
C ALA A 161 5.09 19.05 11.86
N ALA A 162 5.05 18.08 12.78
CA ALA A 162 3.92 17.87 13.68
C ALA A 162 3.67 19.06 14.61
N ARG A 163 4.71 19.61 15.26
CA ARG A 163 4.59 20.82 16.10
C ARG A 163 4.07 22.02 15.31
N ARG A 164 4.55 22.20 14.08
CA ARG A 164 4.08 23.27 13.18
C ARG A 164 2.60 23.09 12.83
N TRP A 165 2.18 21.86 12.52
CA TRP A 165 0.78 21.55 12.23
C TRP A 165 -0.12 21.88 13.41
N GLU A 166 0.26 21.43 14.60
CA GLU A 166 -0.50 21.65 15.83
C GLU A 166 -0.63 23.13 16.18
N ALA A 167 0.46 23.89 16.06
CA ALA A 167 0.43 25.35 16.24
C ALA A 167 -0.51 26.07 15.24
N GLY A 168 -0.65 25.54 14.03
CA GLY A 168 -1.52 26.13 12.99
C GLY A 168 -2.99 25.73 13.08
N HIS A 169 -3.31 24.55 13.61
CA HIS A 169 -4.66 23.97 13.58
C HIS A 169 -5.28 23.76 14.97
N GLY A 170 -4.52 23.97 16.05
CA GLY A 170 -5.00 23.79 17.42
C GLY A 170 -5.23 22.33 17.82
N ARG A 171 -4.76 21.37 17.01
CA ARG A 171 -4.86 19.92 17.28
C ARG A 171 -3.67 19.17 16.66
N PRO A 172 -3.24 18.03 17.24
CA PRO A 172 -2.19 17.21 16.66
C PRO A 172 -2.58 16.64 15.28
N PRO A 173 -1.60 16.31 14.42
CA PRO A 173 -1.88 15.60 13.17
C PRO A 173 -2.36 14.18 13.46
N LYS A 174 -3.19 13.60 12.57
CA LYS A 174 -3.60 12.19 12.68
C LYS A 174 -2.40 11.25 12.60
N ASN A 175 -1.44 11.60 11.73
CA ASN A 175 -0.25 10.80 11.47
C ASN A 175 0.94 11.34 12.27
N HIS A 176 1.27 10.65 13.37
CA HIS A 176 2.36 11.02 14.27
C HIS A 176 3.66 10.34 13.84
N TYR A 177 4.64 11.16 13.46
CA TYR A 177 5.98 10.70 13.12
C TYR A 177 6.60 9.85 14.24
N GLY A 178 7.11 8.67 13.89
CA GLY A 178 7.73 7.71 14.80
C GLY A 178 6.78 6.90 15.66
N ARG A 179 5.45 7.16 15.61
CA ARG A 179 4.43 6.43 16.36
C ARG A 179 3.42 5.71 15.48
N THR A 180 2.78 6.47 14.58
CA THR A 180 1.78 5.97 13.64
C THR A 180 2.17 6.23 12.18
N LEU A 181 3.27 6.94 11.94
CA LEU A 181 3.86 7.15 10.62
C LEU A 181 5.39 7.01 10.72
N HIS A 182 5.95 6.13 9.91
CA HIS A 182 7.35 5.75 9.94
C HIS A 182 8.01 6.01 8.58
N PRO A 183 9.26 6.49 8.57
CA PRO A 183 9.94 6.80 7.32
C PRO A 183 10.29 5.53 6.55
N VAL A 184 9.67 5.34 5.38
CA VAL A 184 10.00 4.27 4.43
C VAL A 184 10.38 4.90 3.09
N SER A 185 11.49 4.44 2.51
CA SER A 185 12.01 4.93 1.22
C SER A 185 11.73 3.95 0.08
N VAL A 186 11.79 4.44 -1.15
CA VAL A 186 11.73 3.61 -2.36
C VAL A 186 12.93 2.69 -2.41
N ALA A 187 14.13 3.23 -2.12
CA ALA A 187 15.36 2.43 -2.01
C ALA A 187 15.22 1.30 -0.98
N GLY A 188 14.57 1.57 0.15
CA GLY A 188 14.31 0.59 1.20
C GLY A 188 13.53 -0.61 0.68
N GLY A 189 12.39 -0.36 0.02
CA GLY A 189 11.54 -1.41 -0.52
C GLY A 189 12.22 -2.22 -1.62
N LEU A 190 12.90 -1.53 -2.55
CA LEU A 190 13.64 -2.20 -3.61
C LEU A 190 14.79 -3.06 -3.07
N ARG A 191 15.54 -2.58 -2.06
CA ARG A 191 16.60 -3.37 -1.42
C ARG A 191 16.03 -4.56 -0.66
N TRP A 192 14.98 -4.36 0.13
CA TRP A 192 14.33 -5.45 0.85
C TRP A 192 13.87 -6.54 -0.12
N ALA A 193 13.11 -6.18 -1.16
CA ALA A 193 12.59 -7.14 -2.13
C ALA A 193 13.70 -7.91 -2.86
N ARG A 194 14.82 -7.25 -3.19
CA ARG A 194 15.98 -7.90 -3.85
C ARG A 194 16.82 -8.76 -2.90
N SER A 195 16.78 -8.48 -1.59
CA SER A 195 17.51 -9.27 -0.59
C SER A 195 16.85 -10.60 -0.24
N ARG A 196 15.60 -10.80 -0.68
CA ARG A 196 14.81 -12.00 -0.40
C ARG A 196 15.06 -13.08 -1.44
N GLU A 197 15.66 -14.19 -1.01
CA GLU A 197 15.91 -15.35 -1.87
C GLU A 197 14.62 -16.13 -2.18
N ASP A 198 13.65 -16.11 -1.27
CA ASP A 198 12.34 -16.74 -1.38
C ASP A 198 11.36 -15.96 -2.27
N LEU A 199 11.74 -14.76 -2.73
CA LEU A 199 10.92 -13.90 -3.57
C LEU A 199 11.58 -13.62 -4.93
N GLN A 200 10.74 -13.35 -5.91
CA GLN A 200 11.12 -12.81 -7.20
C GLN A 200 10.43 -11.46 -7.38
N VAL A 201 11.19 -10.41 -7.69
CA VAL A 201 10.60 -9.13 -8.12
C VAL A 201 10.04 -9.30 -9.52
N VAL A 202 8.71 -9.33 -9.64
CA VAL A 202 8.02 -9.40 -10.93
C VAL A 202 7.92 -8.00 -11.53
N ASP A 203 7.56 -7.02 -10.71
CA ASP A 203 7.44 -5.63 -11.14
C ASP A 203 7.67 -4.66 -9.96
N ALA A 204 8.07 -3.44 -10.31
CA ALA A 204 8.12 -2.30 -9.41
C ALA A 204 7.66 -1.08 -10.18
N LEU A 205 6.67 -0.38 -9.64
CA LEU A 205 5.99 0.70 -10.34
C LEU A 205 5.75 1.91 -9.42
N PRO A 206 5.94 3.13 -9.95
CA PRO A 206 5.37 4.32 -9.33
C PRO A 206 3.84 4.30 -9.52
N ARG A 207 3.09 3.92 -8.48
CA ARG A 207 1.68 3.48 -8.57
C ARG A 207 0.76 4.43 -9.35
N TYR A 208 0.97 5.73 -9.19
CA TYR A 208 0.13 6.78 -9.76
C TYR A 208 0.69 7.39 -11.05
N LEU A 209 1.91 7.05 -11.44
CA LEU A 209 2.51 7.57 -12.67
C LEU A 209 2.27 6.60 -13.84
N PRO A 210 2.31 7.11 -15.08
CA PRO A 210 2.27 6.26 -16.26
C PRO A 210 3.39 5.21 -16.27
N TRP A 211 3.18 4.07 -16.95
CA TRP A 211 4.12 2.97 -17.06
C TRP A 211 5.49 3.40 -17.62
N TRP A 212 5.52 4.40 -18.53
CA TRP A 212 6.78 4.90 -19.07
C TRP A 212 7.61 5.69 -18.05
N CYS A 213 7.05 6.02 -16.88
CA CYS A 213 7.79 6.59 -15.77
C CYS A 213 8.54 5.54 -14.93
N ARG A 214 8.38 4.23 -15.18
CA ARG A 214 9.13 3.15 -14.48
C ARG A 214 10.64 3.37 -14.39
N PRO A 215 11.35 3.88 -15.43
CA PRO A 215 12.79 4.14 -15.34
C PRO A 215 13.18 5.08 -14.20
N VAL A 216 12.27 5.90 -13.68
CA VAL A 216 12.51 6.77 -12.52
C VAL A 216 13.03 5.99 -11.31
N LEU A 217 12.59 4.75 -11.12
CA LEU A 217 12.98 3.88 -10.01
C LEU A 217 14.46 3.47 -10.05
N GLN A 218 15.10 3.57 -11.23
CA GLN A 218 16.50 3.23 -11.43
C GLN A 218 17.44 4.39 -11.14
N VAL A 219 16.92 5.63 -11.14
CA VAL A 219 17.74 6.82 -10.89
C VAL A 219 17.79 7.10 -9.38
N PRO A 220 18.95 6.92 -8.72
CA PRO A 220 19.08 7.21 -7.29
C PRO A 220 18.70 8.66 -6.99
N ILE A 221 18.22 8.91 -5.77
CA ILE A 221 17.70 10.22 -5.32
C ILE A 221 16.41 10.60 -6.05
N VAL A 222 16.40 10.70 -7.39
CA VAL A 222 15.21 11.08 -8.17
C VAL A 222 14.03 10.16 -7.86
N ARG A 223 14.26 8.85 -7.76
CA ARG A 223 13.20 7.90 -7.38
C ARG A 223 12.52 8.25 -6.06
N GLU A 224 13.25 8.80 -5.10
CA GLU A 224 12.75 9.12 -3.77
C GLU A 224 11.84 10.35 -3.77
N PHE A 225 11.99 11.26 -4.73
CA PHE A 225 11.15 12.45 -4.80
C PHE A 225 10.02 12.30 -5.82
N ALA A 226 10.31 11.67 -6.96
CA ALA A 226 9.34 11.51 -8.05
C ALA A 226 8.40 10.31 -7.83
N THR A 227 8.83 9.28 -7.10
CA THR A 227 7.95 8.16 -6.75
C THR A 227 7.25 8.47 -5.45
N TRP A 228 6.04 8.98 -5.58
CA TRP A 228 5.19 9.23 -4.44
C TRP A 228 4.78 7.94 -3.72
N ASN A 229 4.25 6.96 -4.46
CA ASN A 229 3.86 5.68 -3.91
C ASN A 229 4.53 4.58 -4.73
N LEU A 230 5.28 3.73 -4.05
CA LEU A 230 5.91 2.57 -4.66
C LEU A 230 4.95 1.39 -4.53
N ALA A 231 4.59 0.77 -5.65
CA ALA A 231 3.97 -0.55 -5.66
C ALA A 231 5.00 -1.60 -6.09
N LEU A 232 5.16 -2.62 -5.26
CA LEU A 232 5.99 -3.80 -5.51
C LEU A 232 5.08 -4.99 -5.80
N VAL A 233 5.37 -5.67 -6.91
CA VAL A 233 4.72 -6.92 -7.28
C VAL A 233 5.76 -8.02 -7.22
N LEU A 234 5.60 -8.92 -6.26
CA LEU A 234 6.54 -10.00 -5.99
C LEU A 234 5.84 -11.34 -6.18
N ARG A 235 6.60 -12.36 -6.57
CA ARG A 235 6.13 -13.73 -6.62
C ARG A 235 6.94 -14.56 -5.65
N LYS A 236 6.27 -15.36 -4.82
CA LYS A 236 6.96 -16.31 -3.95
C LYS A 236 7.51 -17.45 -4.79
N ARG A 237 8.77 -17.80 -4.58
CA ARG A 237 9.40 -18.92 -5.28
C ARG A 237 8.82 -20.26 -4.80
N PRO A 238 8.88 -21.31 -5.64
CA PRO A 238 8.53 -22.68 -5.26
C PRO A 238 9.26 -23.16 -3.99
#